data_AF-A0A7S1Y5M1-F1
#
_entry.id   AF-A0A7S1Y5M1-F1
#
_cell.length_a   1.000
_cell.length_b   1.000
_cell.length_c   1.000
_cell.angle_alpha   90.00
_cell.angle_beta   90.00
_cell.angle_gamma   90.00
#
_symmetry.space_group_name_H-M   'P 1'
#
loop_
_entity.id
_entity.type
_entity.pdbx_description
1 polymer ?
#
loop_
_entity_poly.entity_id
_entity_poly.type
_entity_poly.pdbx_seq_one_letter_code
_entity_poly.pdbx_strand_id
1 'polypeptide(L)'
;RGIPREDGNPNIHRMFRVTRGRAPYFTEILHANGDPWLQNTVATSVKIGDINGDGLDDILVTNEKDPAMLFIQNKEGYTFTNIDMTGSENWRAVRIADMNGDGIADLVVTKGYRYNRNGPYLVQMFQGTGVEPYFDLNNPIFDLNVPFPAGDVEILD
;
A
#
# COMPACT_ATOMS: atom_id res chain seq x y z
N ARG A 1 -0.18 -10.42 25.09
CA ARG A 1 1.00 -11.21 24.70
C ARG A 1 0.78 -11.62 23.25
N GLY A 2 1.71 -11.29 22.34
CA GLY A 2 1.58 -11.66 20.92
C GLY A 2 1.56 -13.17 20.75
N ILE A 3 0.95 -13.64 19.66
CA ILE A 3 0.98 -15.04 19.25
C ILE A 3 2.40 -15.31 18.70
N PRO A 4 3.20 -16.20 19.33
CA PRO A 4 4.52 -16.59 18.83
C PRO A 4 4.36 -17.47 17.57
N ARG A 5 5.29 -17.34 16.61
CA ARG A 5 5.35 -18.23 15.44
C ARG A 5 6.24 -19.44 15.69
N GLU A 6 5.98 -20.50 14.93
CA GLU A 6 6.82 -21.71 14.88
C GLU A 6 8.12 -21.53 14.07
N ASP A 7 8.17 -20.57 13.13
CA ASP A 7 9.30 -20.33 12.22
C ASP A 7 10.35 -19.31 12.74
N GLY A 8 10.06 -18.65 13.86
CA GLY A 8 10.99 -17.73 14.52
C GLY A 8 11.26 -16.40 13.79
N ASN A 9 10.59 -16.05 12.68
CA ASN A 9 10.82 -14.80 11.97
C ASN A 9 9.84 -13.68 12.45
N PRO A 10 10.32 -12.66 13.18
CA PRO A 10 9.46 -11.61 13.71
C PRO A 10 9.04 -10.53 12.70
N ASN A 11 9.63 -10.49 11.50
CA ASN A 11 9.61 -9.32 10.60
C ASN A 11 8.74 -9.51 9.35
N ILE A 12 7.55 -10.08 9.49
CA ILE A 12 6.58 -10.15 8.38
C ILE A 12 5.22 -9.61 8.81
N HIS A 13 4.49 -9.05 7.85
CA HIS A 13 3.15 -8.53 8.07
C HIS A 13 2.21 -9.64 8.56
N ARG A 14 1.30 -9.26 9.47
CA ARG A 14 0.29 -10.17 10.03
C ARG A 14 -1.08 -9.54 9.91
N MET A 15 -2.02 -10.33 9.42
CA MET A 15 -3.41 -9.92 9.37
C MET A 15 -4.25 -10.83 10.25
N PHE A 16 -5.06 -10.21 11.10
CA PHE A 16 -5.93 -10.90 12.04
C PHE A 16 -7.37 -10.52 11.75
N ARG A 17 -8.24 -11.53 11.67
CA ARG A 17 -9.69 -11.34 11.71
C ARG A 17 -10.15 -11.29 13.14
N VAL A 18 -11.03 -10.35 13.46
CA VAL A 18 -11.69 -10.27 14.77
C VAL A 18 -12.99 -11.06 14.72
N THR A 19 -13.10 -12.10 15.54
CA THR A 19 -14.40 -12.73 15.81
C THR A 19 -15.06 -12.02 16.99
N ARG A 20 -16.22 -11.41 16.74
CA ARG A 20 -16.99 -10.71 17.77
C ARG A 20 -17.79 -11.69 18.63
N GLY A 21 -17.97 -11.37 19.90
CA GLY A 21 -18.74 -12.19 20.85
C GLY A 21 -18.51 -11.75 22.30
N ARG A 22 -19.05 -12.52 23.26
CA ARG A 22 -18.87 -12.26 24.70
C ARG A 22 -17.39 -12.31 25.13
N ALA A 23 -16.58 -13.09 24.41
CA ALA A 23 -15.13 -13.12 24.53
C ALA A 23 -14.55 -13.03 23.10
N PRO A 24 -14.29 -11.81 22.59
CA PRO A 24 -13.76 -11.64 21.24
C PRO A 24 -12.37 -12.26 21.14
N TYR A 25 -12.06 -12.82 19.98
CA TYR A 25 -10.75 -13.41 19.71
C TYR A 25 -10.27 -13.05 18.32
N PHE A 26 -8.94 -13.11 18.15
CA PHE A 26 -8.27 -12.86 16.89
C PHE A 26 -7.88 -14.19 16.26
N THR A 27 -8.19 -14.36 14.98
CA THR A 27 -7.67 -15.46 14.16
C THR A 27 -6.68 -14.85 13.19
N GLU A 28 -5.43 -15.34 13.17
CA GLU A 28 -4.49 -14.98 12.09
C GLU A 28 -5.07 -15.56 10.79
N ILE A 29 -5.45 -14.67 9.86
CA ILE A 29 -6.07 -15.06 8.57
C ILE A 29 -5.10 -14.95 7.40
N LEU A 30 -3.94 -14.34 7.64
CA LEU A 30 -2.84 -14.34 6.70
C LEU A 30 -1.60 -14.86 7.42
N HIS A 31 -1.30 -16.13 7.19
CA HIS A 31 0.07 -16.62 7.21
C HIS A 31 0.63 -16.35 5.82
N ALA A 32 1.61 -15.46 5.69
CA ALA A 32 2.48 -15.43 4.51
C ALA A 32 3.41 -16.67 4.50
N ASN A 33 2.85 -17.86 4.76
CA ASN A 33 3.60 -19.10 4.78
C ASN A 33 3.93 -19.50 3.35
N GLY A 34 5.12 -19.09 2.91
CA GLY A 34 5.71 -19.56 1.66
C GLY A 34 5.76 -18.53 0.53
N ASP A 35 5.41 -17.26 0.77
CA ASP A 35 5.61 -16.22 -0.23
C ASP A 35 7.02 -15.61 -0.06
N PRO A 36 7.98 -15.92 -0.94
CA PRO A 36 9.39 -15.56 -0.76
C PRO A 36 9.67 -14.05 -0.85
N TRP A 37 8.66 -13.21 -1.05
CA TRP A 37 8.80 -11.79 -1.36
C TRP A 37 8.37 -10.82 -0.24
N LEU A 38 7.87 -11.33 0.90
CA LEU A 38 7.49 -10.50 2.05
C LEU A 38 8.65 -10.36 3.05
N GLN A 39 9.83 -9.96 2.56
CA GLN A 39 11.07 -9.99 3.32
C GLN A 39 11.51 -8.63 3.86
N ASN A 40 11.61 -8.54 5.19
CA ASN A 40 12.50 -7.62 5.91
C ASN A 40 12.33 -6.11 5.60
N THR A 41 11.08 -5.68 5.44
CA THR A 41 10.72 -4.28 5.26
C THR A 41 9.94 -3.73 6.46
N VAL A 42 9.76 -2.42 6.49
CA VAL A 42 8.97 -1.72 7.51
C VAL A 42 7.74 -1.15 6.84
N ALA A 43 6.55 -1.54 7.31
CA ALA A 43 5.29 -0.90 6.96
C ALA A 43 5.38 0.60 7.31
N THR A 44 5.09 1.47 6.36
CA THR A 44 5.17 2.93 6.55
C THR A 44 3.79 3.58 6.66
N SER A 45 2.79 3.04 5.98
CA SER A 45 1.41 3.52 6.02
C SER A 45 0.45 2.37 5.70
N VAL A 46 -0.79 2.48 6.18
CA VAL A 46 -1.90 1.61 5.83
C VAL A 46 -3.12 2.45 5.49
N LYS A 47 -3.88 2.04 4.48
CA LYS A 47 -5.18 2.59 4.13
C LYS A 47 -6.19 1.45 4.01
N ILE A 48 -7.40 1.72 4.50
CA ILE A 48 -8.56 0.83 4.40
C ILE A 48 -9.65 1.59 3.66
N GLY A 49 -10.34 0.90 2.75
CA GLY A 49 -11.49 1.40 2.00
C GLY A 49 -11.80 0.50 0.80
N ASP A 50 -12.93 0.73 0.15
CA ASP A 50 -13.36 0.02 -1.05
C ASP A 50 -12.54 0.49 -2.27
N ILE A 51 -11.56 -0.32 -2.69
CA ILE A 51 -10.61 0.01 -3.77
C ILE A 51 -11.13 -0.53 -5.09
N ASN A 52 -11.74 -1.72 -5.08
CA ASN A 52 -12.26 -2.36 -6.28
C ASN A 52 -13.72 -1.98 -6.60
N GLY A 53 -14.42 -1.24 -5.73
CA GLY A 53 -15.78 -0.77 -5.92
C GLY A 53 -16.85 -1.84 -5.63
N ASP A 54 -16.52 -2.91 -4.90
CA ASP A 54 -17.45 -4.01 -4.62
C ASP A 54 -18.23 -3.86 -3.30
N GLY A 55 -17.98 -2.78 -2.56
CA GLY A 55 -18.59 -2.45 -1.28
C GLY A 55 -17.93 -3.12 -0.08
N LEU A 56 -16.79 -3.79 -0.24
CA LEU A 56 -16.00 -4.42 0.82
C LEU A 56 -14.75 -3.60 1.15
N ASP A 57 -14.32 -3.66 2.42
CA ASP A 57 -13.11 -2.95 2.86
C ASP A 57 -11.84 -3.67 2.41
N ASP A 58 -11.14 -3.09 1.45
CA ASP A 58 -9.80 -3.50 1.01
C ASP A 58 -8.71 -2.84 1.86
N ILE A 59 -7.47 -3.35 1.76
CA ILE A 59 -6.34 -2.87 2.53
C ILE A 59 -5.15 -2.62 1.62
N LEU A 60 -4.59 -1.41 1.67
CA LEU A 60 -3.33 -1.06 1.02
C LEU A 60 -2.28 -0.73 2.07
N VAL A 61 -1.13 -1.42 2.03
CA VAL A 61 0.00 -1.20 2.92
C VAL A 61 1.20 -0.76 2.11
N THR A 62 1.81 0.36 2.46
CA THR A 62 3.06 0.80 1.85
C THR A 62 4.26 0.40 2.69
N ASN A 63 5.40 0.20 2.04
CA ASN A 63 6.61 -0.32 2.67
C ASN A 63 7.83 0.57 2.38
N GLU A 64 8.83 0.50 3.26
CA GLU A 64 10.07 1.28 3.13
C GLU A 64 11.02 0.71 2.07
N LYS A 65 11.09 -0.60 1.92
CA LYS A 65 12.04 -1.29 1.02
C LYS A 65 11.40 -2.26 0.05
N ASP A 66 10.08 -2.38 0.08
CA ASP A 66 9.34 -3.31 -0.76
C ASP A 66 8.24 -2.56 -1.52
N PRO A 67 7.68 -3.17 -2.58
CA PRO A 67 6.43 -2.72 -3.19
C PRO A 67 5.31 -2.54 -2.15
N ALA A 68 4.30 -1.74 -2.50
CA ALA A 68 3.10 -1.70 -1.69
C ALA A 68 2.31 -3.01 -1.86
N MET A 69 1.56 -3.36 -0.83
CA MET A 69 0.75 -4.57 -0.78
C MET A 69 -0.72 -4.20 -0.79
N LEU A 70 -1.44 -4.70 -1.78
CA LEU A 70 -2.88 -4.57 -1.87
C LEU A 70 -3.55 -5.88 -1.50
N PHE A 71 -4.45 -5.81 -0.54
CA PHE A 71 -5.31 -6.91 -0.12
C PHE A 71 -6.74 -6.57 -0.51
N ILE A 72 -7.32 -7.35 -1.41
CA ILE A 72 -8.71 -7.20 -1.85
C ILE A 72 -9.60 -8.15 -1.05
N GLN A 73 -10.65 -7.64 -0.43
CA GLN A 73 -11.57 -8.44 0.37
C GLN A 73 -12.61 -9.11 -0.54
N ASN A 74 -12.69 -10.44 -0.44
CA ASN A 74 -13.67 -11.26 -1.13
C ASN A 74 -14.51 -12.05 -0.12
N LYS A 75 -15.53 -12.76 -0.61
CA LYS A 75 -16.38 -13.65 0.22
C LYS A 75 -15.59 -14.74 0.96
N GLU A 76 -14.47 -15.16 0.41
CA GLU A 76 -13.62 -16.23 0.96
C GLU A 76 -12.53 -15.69 1.91
N GLY A 77 -12.34 -14.37 1.98
CA GLY A 77 -11.23 -13.72 2.68
C GLY A 77 -10.50 -12.74 1.77
N TYR A 78 -9.25 -12.41 2.10
CA TYR A 78 -8.47 -11.47 1.31
C TYR A 78 -7.62 -12.18 0.25
N THR A 79 -7.64 -11.68 -0.98
CA THR A 79 -6.59 -11.94 -1.98
C THR A 79 -5.51 -10.89 -1.87
N PHE A 80 -4.30 -11.21 -2.33
CA PHE A 80 -3.12 -10.37 -2.20
C PHE A 80 -2.48 -10.12 -3.56
N THR A 81 -2.04 -8.90 -3.80
CA THR A 81 -1.18 -8.54 -4.92
C THR A 81 -0.16 -7.47 -4.53
N ASN A 82 1.02 -7.51 -5.16
CA ASN A 82 2.00 -6.45 -5.03
C ASN A 82 1.68 -5.35 -6.04
N ILE A 83 1.69 -4.11 -5.56
CA ILE A 83 1.62 -2.90 -6.38
C ILE A 83 3.04 -2.35 -6.49
N ASP A 84 3.65 -2.59 -7.65
CA ASP A 84 4.96 -2.04 -8.01
C ASP A 84 4.76 -0.67 -8.66
N MET A 85 4.81 0.38 -7.84
CA MET A 85 4.78 1.77 -8.30
C MET A 85 6.17 2.15 -8.81
N THR A 86 6.23 2.90 -9.90
CA THR A 86 7.50 3.25 -10.55
C THR A 86 8.48 3.94 -9.60
N GLY A 87 9.72 3.48 -9.59
CA GLY A 87 10.81 4.09 -8.82
C GLY A 87 10.97 3.51 -7.41
N SER A 88 11.87 2.54 -7.29
CA SER A 88 12.42 1.92 -6.07
C SER A 88 12.04 2.59 -4.74
N GLU A 89 11.25 1.90 -3.93
CA GLU A 89 11.29 1.87 -2.45
C GLU A 89 11.17 3.22 -1.69
N ASN A 90 10.80 3.19 -0.41
CA ASN A 90 10.65 4.35 0.50
C ASN A 90 9.32 5.11 0.40
N TRP A 91 8.23 4.39 0.13
CA TRP A 91 6.88 4.91 0.24
C TRP A 91 6.59 5.33 1.69
N ARG A 92 5.91 6.46 1.91
CA ARG A 92 5.70 7.05 3.24
C ARG A 92 4.26 7.20 3.64
N ALA A 93 3.42 7.57 2.70
CA ALA A 93 2.02 7.78 2.93
C ALA A 93 1.27 7.35 1.68
N VAL A 94 0.06 6.87 1.93
CA VAL A 94 -0.89 6.52 0.89
C VAL A 94 -2.26 7.13 1.21
N ARG A 95 -2.95 7.56 0.17
CA ARG A 95 -4.34 7.99 0.18
C ARG A 95 -5.07 7.35 -0.99
N ILE A 96 -6.34 7.08 -0.74
CA ILE A 96 -7.27 6.52 -1.70
C ILE A 96 -8.53 7.35 -1.60
N ALA A 97 -8.94 7.91 -2.73
CA ALA A 97 -10.16 8.69 -2.90
C ALA A 97 -10.45 8.86 -4.40
N ASP A 98 -11.72 8.97 -4.77
CA ASP A 98 -12.13 9.41 -6.10
C ASP A 98 -11.79 10.92 -6.25
N MET A 99 -10.72 11.23 -6.98
CA MET A 99 -10.23 12.61 -7.15
C MET A 99 -10.77 13.28 -8.42
N ASN A 100 -11.16 12.48 -9.42
CA ASN A 100 -11.63 12.95 -10.71
C ASN A 100 -13.17 12.93 -10.86
N GLY A 101 -13.88 12.33 -9.90
CA GLY A 101 -15.34 12.24 -9.85
C GLY A 101 -15.95 11.14 -10.72
N ASP A 102 -15.17 10.14 -11.14
CA ASP A 102 -15.66 9.04 -11.99
C ASP A 102 -16.30 7.87 -11.20
N GLY A 103 -16.29 7.96 -9.87
CA GLY A 103 -16.81 6.94 -8.98
C GLY A 103 -15.84 5.79 -8.72
N ILE A 104 -14.61 5.86 -9.22
CA ILE A 104 -13.54 4.89 -9.02
C ILE A 104 -12.48 5.53 -8.13
N ALA A 105 -11.95 4.76 -7.19
CA ALA A 105 -10.96 5.28 -6.26
C ALA A 105 -9.59 5.46 -6.94
N ASP A 106 -9.03 6.67 -6.87
CA ASP A 106 -7.66 6.98 -7.30
C ASP A 106 -6.65 6.75 -6.17
N LEU A 107 -5.39 6.52 -6.55
CA LEU A 107 -4.28 6.30 -5.63
C LEU A 107 -3.38 7.54 -5.58
N VAL A 108 -3.09 8.04 -4.37
CA VAL A 108 -2.04 9.04 -4.14
C VAL A 108 -0.99 8.48 -3.20
N VAL A 109 0.27 8.53 -3.61
CA VAL A 109 1.40 8.07 -2.81
C VAL A 109 2.46 9.15 -2.69
N THR A 110 3.09 9.19 -1.51
CA THR A 110 4.25 10.04 -1.27
C THR A 110 5.47 9.19 -1.00
N LYS A 111 6.59 9.58 -1.58
CA LYS A 111 7.91 8.99 -1.36
C LYS A 111 8.82 9.97 -0.64
N GLY A 112 9.68 9.44 0.22
CA GLY A 112 10.76 10.23 0.81
C GLY A 112 11.76 9.36 1.55
N TYR A 113 13.04 9.68 1.44
CA TYR A 113 14.10 8.88 2.06
C TYR A 113 14.23 9.21 3.56
N ARG A 114 14.21 8.20 4.44
CA ARG A 114 14.29 8.41 5.91
C ARG A 114 15.63 8.98 6.33
N TYR A 115 16.69 8.56 5.64
CA TYR A 115 18.07 8.87 6.01
C TYR A 115 18.82 9.70 4.97
N ASN A 116 18.37 9.68 3.70
CA ASN A 116 18.95 10.53 2.66
C ASN A 116 18.14 11.82 2.53
N ARG A 117 18.56 12.87 3.25
CA ARG A 117 17.96 14.22 3.13
C ARG A 117 18.15 14.88 1.75
N ASN A 118 18.86 14.22 0.83
CA ASN A 118 19.18 14.73 -0.49
C ASN A 118 18.42 13.97 -1.61
N GLY A 119 17.60 12.96 -1.27
CA GLY A 119 16.75 12.29 -2.26
C GLY A 119 15.46 13.07 -2.50
N PRO A 120 14.90 13.04 -3.71
CA PRO A 120 13.69 13.80 -4.02
C PRO A 120 12.50 13.32 -3.19
N TYR A 121 11.63 14.27 -2.83
CA TYR A 121 10.28 13.95 -2.40
C TYR A 121 9.42 13.82 -3.64
N LEU A 122 8.76 12.67 -3.78
CA LEU A 122 7.82 12.44 -4.87
C LEU A 122 6.39 12.42 -4.33
N VAL A 123 5.48 13.05 -5.06
CA VAL A 123 4.04 12.83 -4.91
C VAL A 123 3.53 12.35 -6.25
N GLN A 124 3.05 11.11 -6.30
CA GLN A 124 2.46 10.53 -7.50
C GLN A 124 0.99 10.25 -7.27
N MET A 125 0.18 10.52 -8.30
CA MET A 125 -1.22 10.14 -8.35
C MET A 125 -1.44 9.21 -9.53
N PHE A 126 -2.18 8.14 -9.32
CA PHE A 126 -2.53 7.15 -10.35
C PHE A 126 -4.05 7.03 -10.41
N GLN A 127 -4.58 6.98 -11.64
CA GLN A 127 -6.01 6.84 -11.86
C GLN A 127 -6.47 5.43 -11.48
N GLY A 128 -7.62 5.35 -10.82
CA GLY A 128 -8.35 4.10 -10.60
C GLY A 128 -8.96 3.56 -11.89
N THR A 129 -8.88 2.25 -12.11
CA THR A 129 -9.44 1.60 -13.31
C THR A 129 -10.74 0.84 -13.04
N GLY A 130 -11.02 0.54 -11.77
CA GLY A 130 -12.17 -0.25 -11.32
C GLY A 130 -12.07 -1.74 -11.62
N VAL A 131 -10.99 -2.20 -12.26
CA VAL A 131 -10.74 -3.60 -12.60
C VAL A 131 -9.24 -3.90 -12.52
N GLU A 132 -8.84 -5.17 -12.40
CA GLU A 132 -7.40 -5.47 -12.35
C GLU A 132 -6.67 -5.12 -13.67
N PRO A 133 -5.55 -4.38 -13.62
CA PRO A 133 -4.92 -3.78 -12.44
C PRO A 133 -5.67 -2.53 -11.94
N TYR A 134 -6.02 -2.48 -10.64
CA TYR A 134 -6.94 -1.47 -10.07
C TYR A 134 -6.46 -0.02 -10.18
N PHE A 135 -5.19 0.20 -10.48
CA PHE A 135 -4.60 1.51 -10.73
C PHE A 135 -3.74 1.46 -12.00
N ASP A 136 -3.79 2.52 -12.81
CA ASP A 136 -2.87 2.67 -13.95
C ASP A 136 -1.51 3.19 -13.48
N LEU A 137 -0.67 2.28 -13.00
CA LEU A 137 0.66 2.60 -12.46
C LEU A 137 1.67 3.05 -13.53
N ASN A 138 1.35 2.88 -14.81
CA ASN A 138 2.25 3.25 -15.90
C ASN A 138 2.07 4.71 -16.33
N ASN A 139 0.91 5.31 -16.03
CA ASN A 139 0.56 6.67 -16.41
C ASN A 139 0.11 7.46 -15.18
N PRO A 140 1.05 7.99 -14.36
CA PRO A 140 0.66 8.87 -13.27
C PRO A 140 -0.05 10.10 -13.84
N ILE A 141 -1.25 10.39 -13.32
CA ILE A 141 -2.02 11.59 -13.69
C ILE A 141 -1.48 12.86 -13.00
N PHE A 142 -0.59 12.68 -12.02
CA PHE A 142 0.19 13.75 -11.41
C PHE A 142 1.51 13.17 -10.91
N ASP A 143 2.62 13.83 -11.20
CA ASP A 143 3.94 13.49 -10.66
C ASP A 143 4.68 14.78 -10.28
N LEU A 144 4.84 15.00 -8.98
CA LEU A 144 5.65 16.09 -8.44
C LEU A 144 6.96 15.54 -7.91
N ASN A 145 8.04 15.85 -8.61
CA ASN A 145 9.40 15.52 -8.21
C ASN A 145 10.12 16.75 -7.66
N VAL A 146 10.34 16.79 -6.34
CA VAL A 146 11.03 17.91 -5.68
C VAL A 146 12.48 17.52 -5.34
N PRO A 147 13.48 17.90 -6.15
CA PRO A 147 14.89 17.68 -5.83
C PRO A 147 15.39 18.62 -4.71
N PHE A 148 16.45 18.19 -4.00
CA PHE A 148 17.07 18.96 -2.91
C PHE A 148 18.58 19.17 -3.18
N PRO A 149 19.17 20.39 -3.00
CA PRO A 149 18.79 21.73 -3.49
C PRO A 149 19.58 22.10 -4.79
N ALA A 150 19.30 23.12 -5.61
CA ALA A 150 18.25 24.14 -5.75
C ALA A 150 18.24 24.55 -7.24
N GLY A 151 17.06 24.66 -7.84
CA GLY A 151 16.91 25.13 -9.21
C GLY A 151 15.66 24.52 -9.83
N ASP A 152 14.56 25.26 -9.68
CA ASP A 152 13.29 25.16 -10.38
C ASP A 152 12.48 23.85 -10.21
N VAL A 153 11.24 24.03 -9.73
CA VAL A 153 10.19 23.01 -9.76
C VAL A 153 9.65 23.00 -11.20
N GLU A 154 9.94 21.96 -11.97
CA GLU A 154 9.19 21.69 -13.20
C GLU A 154 7.88 20.99 -12.82
N ILE A 155 6.77 21.69 -13.04
CA ILE A 155 5.44 21.07 -13.12
C ILE A 155 5.31 20.59 -14.56
N LEU A 156 5.15 19.29 -14.78
CA LEU A 156 4.78 18.77 -16.10
C LEU A 156 3.27 18.95 -16.26
N ASP A 157 2.88 19.84 -17.18
CA ASP A 157 1.49 20.05 -17.64
C ASP A 157 0.96 18.86 -18.47
#